data_AF-A0A5Y1YFE0-F1
#
_entry.id   AF-A0A5Y1YFE0-F1
#
_cell.length_a   1.000
_cell.length_b   1.000
_cell.length_c   1.000
_cell.angle_alpha   90.00
_cell.angle_beta   90.00
_cell.angle_gamma   90.00
#
_symmetry.space_group_name_H-M   'P 1'
#
loop_
_entity.id
_entity.type
_entity.pdbx_description
1 polymer ?
#
loop_
_entity_poly.entity_id
_entity_poly.type
_entity_poly.pdbx_seq_one_letter_code
_entity_poly.pdbx_strand_id
1 'polypeptide(L)'
;LAGGRVNIGVGGSIARTIMPQVITQFHREYPLVKVRIVEGQLVSMVHELRQGMLDFTINTYDQHHLDQELIFERLMQRDYQVVMRKGHPMAHARSLTELQHCD
;
A
#
# COMPACT_ATOMS: atom_id res chain seq x y z
N LEU A 1 0.53 -24.11 -19.83
CA LEU A 1 0.74 -23.63 -18.45
C LEU A 1 -0.63 -23.51 -17.80
N ALA A 2 -0.87 -24.24 -16.70
CA ALA A 2 -2.18 -24.24 -16.04
C ALA A 2 -2.48 -22.84 -15.49
N GLY A 3 -3.71 -22.35 -15.70
CA GLY A 3 -4.16 -21.10 -15.11
C GLY A 3 -4.09 -21.13 -13.57
N GLY A 4 -3.89 -19.97 -12.97
CA GLY A 4 -3.79 -19.80 -11.52
C GLY A 4 -4.56 -18.57 -11.06
N ARG A 5 -4.66 -18.39 -9.74
CA ARG A 5 -5.23 -17.18 -9.14
C ARG A 5 -4.26 -16.64 -8.10
N VAL A 6 -4.13 -15.31 -8.06
CA VAL A 6 -3.44 -14.59 -6.99
C VAL A 6 -4.39 -13.52 -6.44
N ASN A 7 -4.59 -13.50 -5.12
CA ASN A 7 -5.40 -12.53 -4.39
C ASN A 7 -4.47 -11.59 -3.59
N ILE A 8 -4.43 -10.31 -3.95
CA ILE A 8 -3.48 -9.34 -3.41
C ILE A 8 -4.24 -8.23 -2.68
N GLY A 9 -3.87 -7.95 -1.43
CA GLY A 9 -4.29 -6.75 -0.72
C GLY A 9 -3.30 -5.61 -0.91
N VAL A 10 -3.75 -4.38 -1.16
CA VAL A 10 -2.86 -3.22 -1.36
C VAL A 10 -3.33 -1.99 -0.60
N GLY A 11 -2.39 -1.23 -0.05
CA GLY A 11 -2.65 0.10 0.48
C GLY A 11 -2.97 1.10 -0.63
N GLY A 12 -3.72 2.15 -0.32
CA GLY A 12 -4.24 3.06 -1.35
C GLY A 12 -3.17 3.80 -2.16
N SER A 13 -2.00 4.10 -1.57
CA SER A 13 -0.88 4.68 -2.31
C SER A 13 -0.33 3.70 -3.36
N ILE A 14 -0.19 2.42 -3.01
CA ILE A 14 0.31 1.36 -3.88
C ILE A 14 -0.69 1.09 -5.02
N ALA A 15 -1.98 1.00 -4.68
CA ALA A 15 -3.07 0.83 -5.63
C ALA A 15 -3.05 1.89 -6.74
N ARG A 16 -2.79 3.15 -6.38
CA ARG A 16 -2.82 4.29 -7.32
C ARG A 16 -1.49 4.54 -8.05
N THR A 17 -0.35 4.14 -7.48
CA THR A 17 0.96 4.52 -8.04
C THR A 17 1.66 3.37 -8.76
N ILE A 18 1.69 2.19 -8.16
CA ILE A 18 2.55 1.07 -8.63
C ILE A 18 1.72 -0.02 -9.30
N MET A 19 0.56 -0.35 -8.74
CA MET A 19 -0.24 -1.49 -9.21
C MET A 19 -0.64 -1.45 -10.69
N PRO A 20 -0.99 -0.30 -11.31
CA PRO A 20 -1.35 -0.28 -12.73
C PRO A 20 -0.21 -0.78 -13.63
N GLN A 21 1.03 -0.38 -13.35
CA GLN A 21 2.20 -0.81 -14.11
C GLN A 21 2.53 -2.29 -13.85
N VAL A 22 2.50 -2.70 -12.58
CA VAL A 22 2.76 -4.09 -12.16
C VAL A 22 1.79 -5.06 -12.82
N ILE A 23 0.49 -4.79 -12.78
CA ILE A 23 -0.52 -5.69 -13.34
C ILE A 23 -0.42 -5.75 -14.86
N THR A 24 -0.13 -4.63 -15.52
CA THR A 24 0.07 -4.60 -16.97
C THR A 24 1.25 -5.50 -17.38
N GLN A 25 2.38 -5.38 -16.67
CA GLN A 25 3.54 -6.23 -16.94
C GLN A 25 3.28 -7.70 -16.59
N PHE A 26 2.73 -7.96 -15.40
CA PHE A 26 2.46 -9.31 -14.91
C PHE A 26 1.49 -10.05 -15.84
N HIS A 27 0.42 -9.40 -16.31
CA HIS A 27 -0.54 -10.03 -17.20
C HIS A 27 0.03 -10.31 -18.59
N ARG A 28 1.00 -9.51 -19.06
CA ARG A 28 1.73 -9.79 -20.32
C ARG A 28 2.58 -11.06 -20.20
N GLU A 29 3.22 -11.27 -19.06
CA GLU A 29 4.07 -12.44 -18.80
C GLU A 29 3.26 -13.69 -18.43
N TYR A 30 2.12 -13.50 -17.75
CA TYR A 30 1.25 -14.56 -17.23
C TYR A 30 -0.22 -14.35 -17.63
N PRO A 31 -0.57 -14.47 -18.93
CA PRO A 31 -1.89 -14.10 -19.45
C PRO A 31 -3.04 -14.98 -18.92
N LEU A 32 -2.73 -16.18 -18.42
CA LEU A 32 -3.73 -17.13 -17.89
C LEU A 32 -3.94 -17.01 -16.37
N VAL A 33 -3.17 -16.16 -15.68
CA VAL A 33 -3.30 -15.97 -14.24
C VAL A 33 -4.34 -14.88 -13.96
N LYS A 34 -5.32 -15.19 -13.11
CA LYS A 34 -6.32 -14.23 -12.63
C LYS A 34 -5.80 -13.53 -11.39
N VAL A 35 -5.74 -12.20 -11.42
CA VAL A 35 -5.34 -11.40 -10.25
C VAL A 35 -6.58 -10.72 -9.67
N ARG A 36 -6.86 -10.95 -8.39
CA ARG A 36 -7.84 -10.19 -7.60
C ARG A 36 -7.07 -9.18 -6.76
N ILE A 37 -7.49 -7.92 -6.79
CA ILE A 37 -6.87 -6.83 -6.02
C ILE A 37 -7.92 -6.27 -5.06
N VAL A 38 -7.55 -6.12 -3.80
CA VAL A 38 -8.37 -5.51 -2.75
C VAL A 38 -7.62 -4.30 -2.22
N GLU A 39 -8.25 -3.12 -2.23
CA GLU A 39 -7.69 -1.92 -1.61
C GLU A 39 -8.19 -1.79 -0.16
N GLY A 40 -7.29 -1.46 0.76
CA GLY A 40 -7.66 -1.28 2.17
C GLY A 40 -6.46 -1.11 3.10
N GLN A 41 -6.75 -0.97 4.39
CA GLN A 41 -5.74 -0.83 5.43
C GLN A 41 -5.21 -2.20 5.87
N LEU A 42 -3.98 -2.24 6.41
CA LEU A 42 -3.37 -3.49 6.88
C LEU A 42 -4.25 -4.21 7.91
N VAL A 43 -4.82 -3.46 8.87
CA VAL A 43 -5.67 -4.02 9.94
C VAL A 43 -6.86 -4.82 9.41
N SER A 44 -7.50 -4.38 8.33
CA SER A 44 -8.62 -5.12 7.73
C SER A 44 -8.15 -6.37 6.96
N MET A 45 -6.92 -6.35 6.45
CA MET A 45 -6.37 -7.42 5.62
C MET A 45 -5.76 -8.57 6.44
N VAL A 46 -5.36 -8.33 7.69
CA VAL A 46 -4.83 -9.38 8.58
C VAL A 46 -5.81 -10.55 8.72
N HIS A 47 -7.11 -10.27 8.84
CA HIS A 47 -8.12 -11.31 8.92
C HIS A 47 -8.24 -12.11 7.61
N GLU A 48 -8.20 -11.43 6.46
CA GLU A 48 -8.28 -12.09 5.15
C GLU A 48 -7.04 -12.96 4.86
N LEU A 49 -5.86 -12.54 5.30
CA LEU A 49 -4.62 -13.33 5.22
C LEU A 49 -4.74 -14.62 6.03
N ARG A 50 -5.23 -14.53 7.27
CA ARG A 50 -5.42 -15.70 8.15
C ARG A 50 -6.39 -16.73 7.58
N GLN A 51 -7.41 -16.27 6.85
CA GLN A 51 -8.40 -17.13 6.23
C GLN A 51 -7.98 -17.66 4.86
N GLY A 52 -6.80 -17.27 4.35
CA GLY A 52 -6.35 -17.62 3.00
C GLY A 52 -7.17 -16.97 1.89
N MET A 53 -7.91 -15.89 2.20
CA MET A 53 -8.64 -15.10 1.20
C MET A 53 -7.72 -14.13 0.45
N LEU A 54 -6.66 -13.67 1.12
CA LEU A 54 -5.52 -12.97 0.52
C LEU A 54 -4.29 -13.85 0.59
N ASP A 55 -3.51 -13.87 -0.49
CA ASP A 55 -2.23 -14.59 -0.54
C ASP A 55 -1.11 -13.76 0.11
N PHE A 56 -1.13 -12.44 -0.11
CA PHE A 56 -0.25 -11.49 0.55
C PHE A 56 -0.82 -10.07 0.48
N THR A 57 -0.18 -9.15 1.21
CA THR A 57 -0.52 -7.73 1.16
C THR A 57 0.70 -6.82 1.07
N ILE A 58 0.55 -5.73 0.32
CA ILE A 58 1.52 -4.63 0.26
C ILE A 58 0.91 -3.42 0.95
N ASN A 59 1.36 -3.15 2.18
CA ASN A 59 0.82 -2.09 3.03
C ASN A 59 1.89 -1.46 3.92
N THR A 60 1.54 -0.31 4.50
CA THR A 60 2.37 0.32 5.53
C THR A 60 2.33 -0.53 6.79
N TYR A 61 3.50 -0.98 7.22
CA TYR A 61 3.66 -1.75 8.45
C TYR A 61 3.69 -0.84 9.67
N ASP A 62 2.92 -1.20 10.69
CA ASP A 62 3.00 -0.61 12.03
C ASP A 62 3.47 -1.70 12.99
N GLN A 63 4.61 -1.46 13.65
CA GLN A 63 5.25 -2.41 14.57
C GLN A 63 4.38 -2.77 15.77
N HIS A 64 3.37 -1.95 16.08
CA HIS A 64 2.72 -2.07 17.38
C HIS A 64 1.73 -3.24 17.48
N HIS A 65 1.16 -3.75 16.38
CA HIS A 65 -0.04 -4.61 16.45
C HIS A 65 -0.08 -5.82 15.51
N LEU A 66 1.07 -6.42 15.17
CA LEU A 66 1.07 -7.55 14.21
C LEU A 66 1.68 -8.81 14.82
N ASP A 67 0.83 -9.84 14.92
CA ASP A 67 1.11 -11.15 15.49
C ASP A 67 2.30 -11.85 14.82
N GLN A 68 2.99 -12.70 15.59
CA GLN A 68 4.18 -13.47 15.19
C GLN A 68 3.91 -14.46 14.02
N GLU A 69 2.66 -14.61 13.59
CA GLU A 69 2.23 -15.53 12.54
C GLU A 69 2.44 -14.99 11.12
N LEU A 70 2.65 -13.67 10.97
CA LEU A 70 2.85 -13.03 9.66
C LEU A 70 4.32 -12.70 9.43
N ILE A 71 4.79 -13.01 8.23
CA ILE A 71 6.12 -12.61 7.77
C ILE A 71 6.01 -11.24 7.10
N PHE A 72 6.94 -10.36 7.46
CA PHE A 72 7.03 -9.01 6.90
C PHE A 72 8.31 -8.88 6.07
N GLU A 73 8.15 -8.45 4.83
CA GLU A 73 9.26 -8.09 3.95
C GLU A 73 9.19 -6.60 3.62
N ARG A 74 10.26 -5.86 3.90
CA ARG A 74 10.34 -4.43 3.57
C ARG A 74 10.61 -4.28 2.07
N LEU A 75 9.58 -3.90 1.32
CA LEU A 75 9.69 -3.63 -0.12
C LEU A 75 10.23 -2.24 -0.44
N MET A 76 9.86 -1.22 0.33
CA MET A 76 10.30 0.16 0.13
C MET A 76 10.13 1.00 1.40
N GLN A 77 10.85 2.12 1.46
CA GLN A 77 10.62 3.19 2.43
C GLN A 77 10.14 4.42 1.67
N ARG A 78 9.13 5.11 2.21
CA ARG A 78 8.63 6.38 1.67
C ARG A 78 8.63 7.43 2.76
N ASP A 79 9.13 8.61 2.42
CA ASP A 79 9.07 9.74 3.32
C ASP A 79 7.68 10.37 3.28
N TYR A 80 7.14 10.66 4.46
CA TYR A 80 5.94 11.48 4.56
C TYR A 80 6.25 12.90 4.12
N GLN A 81 5.34 13.49 3.36
CA GLN A 81 5.46 14.86 2.88
C GLN A 81 4.28 15.68 3.36
N VAL A 82 4.55 16.94 3.71
CA VAL A 82 3.51 17.93 3.96
C VAL A 82 3.05 18.46 2.61
N VAL A 83 1.75 18.34 2.33
CA VAL A 83 1.15 18.82 1.09
C VAL A 83 0.20 19.96 1.42
N MET A 84 0.28 21.03 0.63
CA MET A 84 -0.55 22.23 0.81
C MET A 84 -1.16 22.67 -0.52
N ARG A 85 -2.26 23.43 -0.47
CA ARG A 85 -2.79 24.08 -1.68
C ARG A 85 -1.79 25.10 -2.23
N LYS A 86 -1.89 25.38 -3.53
CA LYS A 86 -1.11 26.47 -4.15
C LYS A 86 -1.42 27.81 -3.47
N GLY A 87 -0.38 28.60 -3.20
CA GLY A 87 -0.50 29.91 -2.54
C GLY A 87 -0.91 29.83 -1.07
N HIS A 88 -0.60 28.71 -0.39
CA HIS A 88 -0.82 28.58 1.04
C HIS A 88 0.06 29.59 1.81
N PRO A 89 -0.45 30.29 2.85
CA PRO A 89 0.34 31.25 3.64
C PRO A 89 1.66 30.67 4.17
N MET A 90 1.64 29.40 4.54
CA MET A 90 2.79 28.65 5.07
C MET A 90 3.57 27.86 4.02
N ALA A 91 3.44 28.18 2.72
CA ALA A 91 4.10 27.44 1.64
C ALA A 91 5.64 27.41 1.73
N HIS A 92 6.24 28.31 2.52
CA HIS A 92 7.68 28.39 2.72
C HIS A 92 8.16 27.87 4.09
N ALA A 93 7.26 27.31 4.90
CA ALA A 93 7.60 26.77 6.20
C ALA A 93 8.66 25.66 6.09
N ARG A 94 9.62 25.65 7.02
CA ARG A 94 10.75 24.69 7.02
C ARG A 94 10.78 23.76 8.22
N SER A 95 9.82 23.89 9.14
CA SER A 95 9.69 23.02 10.31
C SER A 95 8.22 22.75 10.63
N LEU A 96 7.95 21.64 11.33
CA LEU A 96 6.60 21.34 11.83
C LEU A 96 6.14 22.39 12.85
N THR A 97 7.05 23.00 13.60
CA THR A 97 6.74 24.06 14.56
C THR A 97 6.14 25.29 13.86
N GLU A 98 6.69 25.70 12.71
CA GLU A 98 6.11 26.78 11.90
C GLU A 98 4.69 26.44 11.44
N LEU A 99 4.32 25.16 11.32
CA LEU A 99 3.00 24.72 10.89
C LEU A 99 1.98 24.59 12.02
N GLN A 100 2.35 24.82 13.28
CA GLN A 100 1.46 24.58 14.43
C GLN A 100 0.18 25.41 14.43
N HIS A 101 0.20 26.58 13.80
CA HIS A 101 -0.93 27.50 13.71
C HIS A 101 -1.50 27.58 12.29
N CYS A 102 -1.31 26.51 11.51
CA CYS A 102 -1.85 26.37 10.18
C CYS A 102 -3.32 25.97 10.28
N ASP A 103 -4.24 26.89 9.97
CA ASP A 103 -5.68 26.60 9.81
C ASP A 103 -5.97 25.86 8.50
#